data_AF-E8R4B4-F1
#
_entry.id   AF-E8R4B4-F1
#
_cell.length_a   1.000
_cell.length_b   1.000
_cell.length_c   1.000
_cell.angle_alpha   90.00
_cell.angle_beta   90.00
_cell.angle_gamma   90.00
#
_symmetry.space_group_name_H-M   'P 1'
#
loop_
_entity.id
_entity.type
_entity.pdbx_description
1 polymer ?
#
loop_
_entity_poly.entity_id
_entity_poly.type
_entity_poly.pdbx_seq_one_letter_code
_entity_poly.pdbx_strand_id
1 'polypeptide(L)'
;MQPAWQFLRIIGAAVLQHGRDQLPKRYLHRVLPEVAQTVWNEWGQRVDEETRIQTLSATARAMGKIRPYVEMVVDDIAPNQPETVRKPLLTYLSVIPSSIRIALRRPNDPKGLSVPHWLVPREADDLLIFMPSSVPVFEPGAKPLPDVDWELTDLLGVGGFGEVWKAQNPTFSSVPPVVLKFCLDPKGSNRAFRHEAAILTQAMPNKPHPGIVELRATYMNHNPPCLEFEYISGGDLIQWFKGRKREHGPLDARKATWIVHRLARIVGYFHTRKPPIVHRDLKPANILVRRVGRRMEFKICDFGIGGLASSEPSGVMEEITSRRLIKRSAMKGYHTKDYASPQQIKGGPPDPRDDVHALGVIWFQLLMNDLRLPAPTGLDWIEDLAHHGFNREQLELISSCFQSRADLRPPNARVLAQEIAQRFRSILQPHGGKHSPRSRSTVAAKSSLSRATPPPNGPAQGESPSKGGLFSRFFSK
;
A
#
# COMPACT_ATOMS: atom_id res chain seq x y z
N MET A 1 6.64 25.04 12.33
CA MET A 1 6.76 24.23 13.56
C MET A 1 5.51 24.31 14.42
N GLN A 2 4.95 25.50 14.67
CA GLN A 2 3.69 25.69 15.41
C GLN A 2 2.52 24.77 14.96
N PRO A 3 2.22 24.61 13.64
CA PRO A 3 1.12 23.72 13.22
C PRO A 3 1.35 22.25 13.55
N ALA A 4 2.58 21.76 13.41
CA ALA A 4 2.93 20.37 13.71
C ALA A 4 2.86 20.09 15.22
N TRP A 5 3.32 21.04 16.04
CA TRP A 5 3.23 20.94 17.50
C TRP A 5 1.77 20.89 17.98
N GLN A 6 0.93 21.82 17.49
CA GLN A 6 -0.49 21.85 17.82
C GLN A 6 -1.20 20.54 17.44
N PHE A 7 -0.89 20.01 16.25
CA PHE A 7 -1.47 18.76 15.78
C PHE A 7 -1.04 17.55 16.63
N LEU A 8 0.25 17.45 16.96
CA LEU A 8 0.75 16.40 17.87
C LEU A 8 0.16 16.52 19.28
N ARG A 9 -0.06 17.74 19.78
CA ARG A 9 -0.73 17.97 21.06
C ARG A 9 -2.15 17.41 21.07
N ILE A 10 -2.92 17.70 20.02
CA ILE A 10 -4.31 17.20 19.88
C ILE A 10 -4.32 15.66 19.78
N ILE A 11 -3.42 15.07 18.98
CA ILE A 11 -3.29 13.60 18.92
C ILE A 11 -2.93 13.03 20.30
N GLY A 12 -1.96 13.62 20.99
CA GLY A 12 -1.52 13.18 22.31
C GLY A 12 -2.63 13.24 23.35
N ALA A 13 -3.39 14.34 23.38
CA ALA A 13 -4.52 14.51 24.28
C ALA A 13 -5.63 13.48 24.01
N ALA A 14 -5.95 13.24 22.74
CA ALA A 14 -6.91 12.21 22.34
C ALA A 14 -6.46 10.79 22.73
N VAL A 15 -5.17 10.48 22.56
CA VAL A 15 -4.59 9.19 23.00
C VAL A 15 -4.62 9.05 24.52
N LEU A 16 -4.38 10.12 25.28
CA LEU A 16 -4.52 10.08 26.74
C LEU A 16 -5.98 9.92 27.17
N GLN A 17 -6.92 10.56 26.49
CA GLN A 17 -8.34 10.47 26.80
C GLN A 17 -8.87 9.03 26.63
N HIS A 18 -8.53 8.39 25.50
CA HIS A 18 -9.13 7.10 25.12
C HIS A 18 -8.22 5.89 25.34
N GLY A 19 -6.90 6.11 25.38
CA GLY A 19 -5.88 5.06 25.29
C GLY A 19 -4.90 5.00 26.46
N ARG A 20 -5.14 5.73 27.56
CA ARG A 20 -4.22 5.81 28.72
C ARG A 20 -3.80 4.44 29.25
N ASP A 21 -4.76 3.54 29.46
CA ASP A 21 -4.49 2.21 30.02
C ASP A 21 -3.90 1.23 29.00
N GLN A 22 -3.99 1.58 27.71
CA GLN A 22 -3.47 0.83 26.59
C GLN A 22 -2.03 1.22 26.24
N LEU A 23 -1.58 2.43 26.60
CA LEU A 23 -0.22 2.91 26.38
C LEU A 23 0.86 1.98 27.00
N PRO A 24 0.79 1.59 28.29
CA PRO A 24 1.75 0.64 28.86
C PRO A 24 1.68 -0.74 28.18
N LYS A 25 0.49 -1.13 27.71
CA LYS A 25 0.24 -2.38 26.99
C LYS A 25 0.67 -2.31 25.52
N ARG A 26 0.97 -1.10 25.01
CA ARG A 26 1.39 -0.79 23.63
C ARG A 26 0.37 -1.10 22.53
N TYR A 27 -0.87 -1.43 22.86
CA TYR A 27 -1.90 -1.80 21.87
C TYR A 27 -3.00 -0.75 21.77
N LEU A 28 -2.89 0.18 20.81
CA LEU A 28 -3.84 1.28 20.63
C LEU A 28 -4.93 1.00 19.57
N HIS A 29 -4.83 -0.10 18.82
CA HIS A 29 -5.70 -0.40 17.68
C HIS A 29 -7.22 -0.34 17.96
N ARG A 30 -7.65 -0.66 19.19
CA ARG A 30 -9.06 -0.66 19.61
C ARG A 30 -9.61 0.73 19.90
N VAL A 31 -8.74 1.65 20.31
CA VAL A 31 -9.11 3.02 20.71
C VAL A 31 -8.85 4.04 19.60
N LEU A 32 -8.19 3.61 18.51
CA LEU A 32 -7.88 4.49 17.38
C LEU A 32 -9.10 5.14 16.71
N PRO A 33 -10.25 4.47 16.53
CA PRO A 33 -11.45 5.12 15.99
C PRO A 33 -11.90 6.31 16.83
N GLU A 34 -11.91 6.17 18.16
CA GLU A 34 -12.27 7.22 19.11
C GLU A 34 -11.23 8.34 19.13
N VAL A 35 -9.94 7.99 19.09
CA VAL A 35 -8.84 8.96 18.95
C VAL A 35 -8.99 9.76 17.65
N ALA A 36 -9.24 9.10 16.53
CA ALA A 36 -9.42 9.75 15.24
C ALA A 36 -10.65 10.68 15.24
N GLN A 37 -11.75 10.25 15.88
CA GLN A 37 -12.95 11.07 16.05
C GLN A 37 -12.67 12.34 16.86
N THR A 38 -11.96 12.24 17.99
CA THR A 38 -11.56 13.42 18.78
C THR A 38 -10.67 14.36 17.96
N VAL A 39 -9.64 13.83 17.29
CA VAL A 39 -8.73 14.65 16.45
C VAL A 39 -9.50 15.32 15.30
N TRP A 40 -10.47 14.64 14.71
CA TRP A 40 -11.33 15.22 13.67
C TRP A 40 -12.17 16.38 14.21
N ASN A 41 -12.78 16.23 15.39
CA ASN A 41 -13.62 17.27 16.00
C ASN A 41 -12.81 18.49 16.49
N GLU A 42 -11.60 18.28 17.00
CA GLU A 42 -10.76 19.33 17.57
C GLU A 42 -9.87 20.04 16.56
N TRP A 43 -9.51 19.37 15.47
CA TRP A 43 -8.65 19.92 14.41
C TRP A 43 -9.31 19.84 13.04
N GLY A 44 -9.71 18.64 12.61
CA GLY A 44 -10.13 18.38 11.24
C GLY A 44 -11.29 19.25 10.75
N GLN A 45 -12.35 19.39 11.54
CA GLN A 45 -13.55 20.19 11.22
C GLN A 45 -13.33 21.70 11.37
N ARG A 46 -12.32 22.12 12.14
CA ARG A 46 -12.14 23.53 12.55
C ARG A 46 -11.24 24.32 11.62
N VAL A 47 -10.55 23.64 10.71
CA VAL A 47 -9.62 24.28 9.76
C VAL A 47 -10.03 23.96 8.33
N ASP A 48 -9.60 24.78 7.37
CA ASP A 48 -9.84 24.53 5.96
C ASP A 48 -8.93 23.42 5.39
N GLU A 49 -9.19 23.03 4.14
CA GLU A 49 -8.44 21.98 3.46
C GLU A 49 -6.95 22.34 3.31
N GLU A 50 -6.66 23.59 3.00
CA GLU A 50 -5.30 24.09 2.82
C GLU A 50 -4.49 23.97 4.12
N THR A 51 -5.08 24.37 5.25
CA THR A 51 -4.47 24.26 6.58
C THR A 51 -4.25 22.80 6.97
N ARG A 52 -5.16 21.88 6.61
CA ARG A 52 -4.96 20.42 6.80
C ARG A 52 -3.74 19.94 6.00
N ILE A 53 -3.64 20.33 4.73
CA ILE A 53 -2.49 20.00 3.87
C ILE A 53 -1.18 20.54 4.46
N GLN A 54 -1.15 21.82 4.84
CA GLN A 54 0.04 22.47 5.40
C GLN A 54 0.47 21.80 6.72
N THR A 55 -0.48 21.47 7.60
CA THR A 55 -0.21 20.79 8.88
C THR A 55 0.37 19.40 8.69
N LEU A 56 -0.26 18.56 7.85
CA LEU A 56 0.24 17.22 7.55
C LEU A 56 1.62 17.27 6.88
N SER A 57 1.80 18.18 5.94
CA SER A 57 3.07 18.37 5.22
C SER A 57 4.18 18.91 6.13
N ALA A 58 3.86 19.78 7.09
CA ALA A 58 4.81 20.28 8.09
C ALA A 58 5.21 19.19 9.08
N THR A 59 4.23 18.39 9.54
CA THR A 59 4.47 17.26 10.44
C THR A 59 5.34 16.19 9.78
N ALA A 60 5.06 15.86 8.51
CA ALA A 60 5.87 14.92 7.72
C ALA A 60 7.34 15.35 7.57
N ARG A 61 7.62 16.67 7.54
CA ARG A 61 8.97 17.23 7.36
C ARG A 61 9.80 17.36 8.63
N ALA A 62 9.21 17.18 9.82
CA ALA A 62 9.84 17.53 11.09
C ALA A 62 10.95 16.55 11.57
N MET A 63 11.84 16.07 10.69
CA MET A 63 12.92 15.12 11.01
C MET A 63 14.00 15.70 11.94
N GLY A 64 14.63 14.82 12.74
CA GLY A 64 15.87 15.08 13.50
C GLY A 64 15.73 16.01 14.72
N LYS A 65 14.70 16.86 14.75
CA LYS A 65 14.42 17.79 15.86
C LYS A 65 13.09 17.53 16.55
N ILE A 66 12.33 16.50 16.15
CA ILE A 66 10.97 16.25 16.67
C ILE A 66 10.95 15.94 18.17
N ARG A 67 11.99 15.25 18.68
CA ARG A 67 11.98 14.71 20.04
C ARG A 67 11.82 15.81 21.11
N PRO A 68 12.61 16.91 21.10
CA PRO A 68 12.36 18.05 21.98
C PRO A 68 10.93 18.61 21.89
N TYR A 69 10.34 18.68 20.68
CA TYR A 69 8.96 19.15 20.53
C TYR A 69 7.94 18.17 21.10
N VAL A 70 8.16 16.87 20.96
CA VAL A 70 7.29 15.84 21.53
C VAL A 70 7.41 15.81 23.05
N GLU A 71 8.62 15.98 23.59
CA GLU A 71 8.85 16.14 25.03
C GLU A 71 8.04 17.33 25.58
N MET A 72 8.13 18.49 24.93
CA MET A 72 7.30 19.65 25.28
C MET A 72 5.80 19.36 25.20
N VAL A 73 5.33 18.62 24.18
CA VAL A 73 3.92 18.22 24.09
C VAL A 73 3.54 17.36 25.28
N VAL A 74 4.33 16.33 25.61
CA VAL A 74 4.03 15.39 26.71
C VAL A 74 4.07 16.09 28.06
N ASP A 75 4.98 17.03 28.27
CA ASP A 75 5.04 17.84 29.48
C ASP A 75 3.80 18.72 29.67
N ASP A 76 3.27 19.27 28.57
CA ASP A 76 2.06 20.10 28.57
C ASP A 76 0.78 19.28 28.85
N ILE A 77 0.60 18.14 28.18
CA ILE A 77 -0.66 17.37 28.25
C ILE A 77 -0.69 16.29 29.33
N ALA A 78 0.47 15.89 29.84
CA ALA A 78 0.61 14.80 30.80
C ALA A 78 1.55 15.13 31.99
N PRO A 79 1.51 16.34 32.58
CA PRO A 79 2.48 16.73 33.62
C PRO A 79 2.42 15.83 34.86
N ASN A 80 1.22 15.38 35.23
CA ASN A 80 0.97 14.58 36.44
C ASN A 80 0.78 13.07 36.15
N GLN A 81 1.03 12.63 34.91
CA GLN A 81 0.91 11.22 34.57
C GLN A 81 2.14 10.43 35.02
N PRO A 82 2.02 9.14 35.36
CA PRO A 82 3.18 8.32 35.69
C PRO A 82 4.05 8.07 34.46
N GLU A 83 5.34 7.80 34.68
CA GLU A 83 6.31 7.47 33.62
C GLU A 83 5.90 6.26 32.76
N THR A 84 5.11 5.34 33.33
CA THR A 84 4.53 4.20 32.62
C THR A 84 3.56 4.60 31.51
N VAL A 85 2.99 5.81 31.58
CA VAL A 85 2.13 6.42 30.55
C VAL A 85 2.92 7.43 29.71
N ARG A 86 3.72 8.28 30.35
CA ARG A 86 4.48 9.35 29.68
C ARG A 86 5.48 8.81 28.66
N LYS A 87 6.28 7.79 29.01
CA LYS A 87 7.28 7.22 28.08
C LYS A 87 6.64 6.61 26.83
N PRO A 88 5.64 5.71 26.91
CA PRO A 88 4.97 5.20 25.72
C PRO A 88 4.28 6.29 24.88
N LEU A 89 3.72 7.32 25.52
CA LEU A 89 3.11 8.45 24.80
C LEU A 89 4.15 9.23 23.99
N LEU A 90 5.30 9.54 24.59
CA LEU A 90 6.43 10.18 23.91
C LEU A 90 6.89 9.35 22.71
N THR A 91 7.08 8.04 22.90
CA THR A 91 7.47 7.12 21.81
C THR A 91 6.42 7.10 20.69
N TYR A 92 5.13 7.03 21.05
CA TYR A 92 4.03 7.02 20.09
C TYR A 92 3.98 8.30 19.25
N LEU A 93 4.05 9.47 19.88
CA LEU A 93 4.04 10.77 19.20
C LEU A 93 5.28 10.97 18.32
N SER A 94 6.43 10.43 18.73
CA SER A 94 7.68 10.51 17.98
C SER A 94 7.63 9.80 16.62
N VAL A 95 6.75 8.81 16.45
CA VAL A 95 6.59 8.08 15.18
C VAL A 95 5.49 8.63 14.27
N ILE A 96 4.59 9.50 14.75
CA ILE A 96 3.52 10.11 13.93
C ILE A 96 4.05 10.76 12.65
N PRO A 97 5.14 11.57 12.65
CA PRO A 97 5.72 12.10 11.42
C PRO A 97 6.08 11.02 10.38
N SER A 98 6.64 9.89 10.84
CA SER A 98 6.99 8.78 9.96
C SER A 98 5.75 8.08 9.41
N SER A 99 4.73 7.86 10.25
CA SER A 99 3.44 7.30 9.84
C SER A 99 2.79 8.14 8.74
N ILE A 100 2.81 9.47 8.89
CA ILE A 100 2.34 10.40 7.86
C ILE A 100 3.16 10.24 6.58
N ARG A 101 4.49 10.34 6.64
CA ARG A 101 5.35 10.21 5.46
C ARG A 101 5.02 8.93 4.69
N ILE A 102 4.96 7.81 5.39
CA ILE A 102 4.77 6.53 4.73
C ILE A 102 3.36 6.41 4.14
N ALA A 103 2.32 6.96 4.79
CA ALA A 103 0.99 7.04 4.19
C ALA A 103 0.96 7.88 2.90
N LEU A 104 1.76 8.95 2.84
CA LEU A 104 1.89 9.85 1.69
C LEU A 104 2.83 9.33 0.58
N ARG A 105 3.61 8.27 0.83
CA ARG A 105 4.58 7.73 -0.14
C ARG A 105 3.90 7.23 -1.41
N ARG A 106 4.54 7.52 -2.53
CA ARG A 106 4.15 7.08 -3.87
C ARG A 106 5.36 7.12 -4.80
N PRO A 107 5.34 6.45 -5.96
CA PRO A 107 6.53 6.41 -6.82
C PRO A 107 7.01 7.79 -7.31
N ASN A 108 6.12 8.79 -7.40
CA ASN A 108 6.48 10.17 -7.77
C ASN A 108 6.83 11.06 -6.56
N ASP A 109 6.53 10.64 -5.34
CA ASP A 109 6.97 11.29 -4.08
C ASP A 109 7.42 10.20 -3.09
N PRO A 110 8.63 9.64 -3.29
CA PRO A 110 9.14 8.53 -2.48
C PRO A 110 9.50 8.92 -1.05
N LYS A 111 9.59 10.23 -0.76
CA LYS A 111 9.82 10.74 0.61
C LYS A 111 8.51 10.95 1.36
N GLY A 112 7.38 11.08 0.65
CA GLY A 112 6.05 11.29 1.24
C GLY A 112 5.95 12.66 1.92
N LEU A 113 6.46 13.71 1.27
CA LEU A 113 6.52 15.06 1.85
C LEU A 113 5.39 15.98 1.37
N SER A 114 4.64 15.56 0.36
CA SER A 114 3.52 16.30 -0.19
C SER A 114 2.22 15.51 -0.04
N VAL A 115 1.18 16.19 0.41
CA VAL A 115 -0.17 15.63 0.58
C VAL A 115 -0.91 15.79 -0.75
N PRO A 116 -1.25 14.70 -1.45
CA PRO A 116 -2.14 14.80 -2.60
C PRO A 116 -3.56 15.15 -2.14
N HIS A 117 -4.31 15.89 -2.97
CA HIS A 117 -5.68 16.36 -2.66
C HIS A 117 -6.61 15.25 -2.14
N TRP A 118 -6.36 14.01 -2.55
CA TRP A 118 -7.17 12.85 -2.19
C TRP A 118 -6.76 12.12 -0.90
N LEU A 119 -5.62 12.46 -0.29
CA LEU A 119 -5.25 12.03 1.07
C LEU A 119 -5.57 13.08 2.11
N VAL A 120 -6.15 14.21 1.71
CA VAL A 120 -6.57 15.20 2.69
C VAL A 120 -7.76 14.63 3.46
N PRO A 121 -7.69 14.54 4.79
CA PRO A 121 -8.79 14.03 5.60
C PRO A 121 -10.07 14.85 5.41
N ARG A 122 -11.19 14.16 5.23
CA ARG A 122 -12.54 14.72 5.12
C ARG A 122 -13.49 14.18 6.19
N GLU A 123 -13.08 13.12 6.86
CA GLU A 123 -13.78 12.52 8.00
C GLU A 123 -12.78 11.90 8.98
N ALA A 124 -13.26 11.44 10.13
CA ALA A 124 -12.42 10.83 11.16
C ALA A 124 -11.68 9.58 10.65
N ASP A 125 -12.36 8.72 9.89
CA ASP A 125 -11.78 7.48 9.37
C ASP A 125 -10.55 7.73 8.47
N ASP A 126 -10.50 8.86 7.76
CA ASP A 126 -9.36 9.24 6.92
C ASP A 126 -8.08 9.50 7.74
N LEU A 127 -8.19 9.75 9.05
CA LEU A 127 -7.03 9.99 9.91
C LEU A 127 -6.33 8.69 10.34
N LEU A 128 -7.04 7.56 10.30
CA LEU A 128 -6.53 6.28 10.79
C LEU A 128 -5.26 5.82 10.07
N ILE A 129 -5.09 6.20 8.79
CA ILE A 129 -3.89 5.87 8.01
C ILE A 129 -2.62 6.59 8.48
N PHE A 130 -2.78 7.68 9.24
CA PHE A 130 -1.68 8.51 9.74
C PHE A 130 -1.26 8.15 11.17
N MET A 131 -1.97 7.23 11.82
CA MET A 131 -1.78 6.88 13.23
C MET A 131 -1.29 5.42 13.39
N PRO A 132 -0.18 5.18 14.11
CA PRO A 132 0.25 3.82 14.45
C PRO A 132 -0.81 3.07 15.26
N SER A 133 -0.97 1.77 15.00
CA SER A 133 -1.90 0.91 15.75
C SER A 133 -1.36 0.43 17.11
N SER A 134 -0.08 0.70 17.38
CA SER A 134 0.63 0.27 18.57
C SER A 134 1.78 1.23 18.87
N VAL A 135 2.24 1.22 20.12
CA VAL A 135 3.45 1.94 20.53
C VAL A 135 4.65 1.05 20.19
N PRO A 136 5.62 1.52 19.38
CA PRO A 136 6.79 0.73 19.06
C PRO A 136 7.71 0.55 20.29
N VAL A 137 8.53 -0.50 20.24
CA VAL A 137 9.65 -0.79 21.12
C VAL A 137 10.78 0.17 20.86
N PHE A 138 11.12 0.37 19.59
CA PHE A 138 12.18 1.29 19.21
C PHE A 138 11.64 2.69 18.95
N GLU A 139 12.56 3.65 18.93
CA GLU A 139 12.29 5.04 18.61
C GLU A 139 13.17 5.52 17.45
N PRO A 140 12.75 6.56 16.70
CA PRO A 140 13.62 7.20 15.73
C PRO A 140 14.91 7.71 16.42
N GLY A 141 16.06 7.48 15.79
CA GLY A 141 17.38 7.77 16.34
C GLY A 141 18.03 6.60 17.08
N ALA A 142 17.29 5.52 17.36
CA ALA A 142 17.88 4.34 18.00
C ALA A 142 18.93 3.66 17.09
N LYS A 143 19.99 3.14 17.71
CA LYS A 143 21.02 2.30 17.07
C LYS A 143 21.02 0.90 17.69
N PRO A 144 20.06 0.03 17.31
CA PRO A 144 19.83 -1.24 18.00
C PRO A 144 20.89 -2.32 17.69
N LEU A 145 21.77 -2.09 16.70
CA LEU A 145 22.84 -3.02 16.32
C LEU A 145 24.19 -2.39 16.73
N PRO A 146 24.90 -2.94 17.74
CA PRO A 146 26.12 -2.32 18.26
C PRO A 146 27.29 -2.32 17.26
N ASP A 147 27.37 -3.35 16.41
CA ASP A 147 28.50 -3.56 15.49
C ASP A 147 28.26 -2.98 14.09
N VAL A 148 27.10 -2.35 13.86
CA VAL A 148 26.72 -1.80 12.57
C VAL A 148 26.16 -0.40 12.74
N ASP A 149 26.67 0.57 11.98
CA ASP A 149 26.25 1.96 12.11
C ASP A 149 24.94 2.22 11.36
N TRP A 150 23.85 1.65 11.89
CA TRP A 150 22.49 1.86 11.42
C TRP A 150 21.68 2.63 12.46
N GLU A 151 21.16 3.79 12.07
CA GLU A 151 20.23 4.58 12.86
C GLU A 151 18.80 4.44 12.32
N LEU A 152 17.85 4.11 13.18
CA LEU A 152 16.44 3.97 12.82
C LEU A 152 15.82 5.34 12.50
N THR A 153 15.11 5.46 11.39
CA THR A 153 14.57 6.75 10.91
C THR A 153 13.06 6.78 10.68
N ASP A 154 12.48 5.73 10.09
CA ASP A 154 11.04 5.64 9.85
C ASP A 154 10.52 4.28 10.30
N LEU A 155 9.48 4.25 11.13
CA LEU A 155 8.75 3.01 11.45
C LEU A 155 7.87 2.64 10.25
N LEU A 156 8.29 1.66 9.45
CA LEU A 156 7.59 1.25 8.24
C LEU A 156 6.31 0.45 8.53
N GLY A 157 6.32 -0.33 9.60
CA GLY A 157 5.17 -1.10 10.05
C GLY A 157 5.42 -1.83 11.36
N VAL A 158 4.33 -2.21 12.03
CA VAL A 158 4.34 -3.10 13.19
C VAL A 158 3.54 -4.34 12.82
N GLY A 159 4.14 -5.50 13.04
CA GLY A 159 3.76 -6.83 12.56
C GLY A 159 3.56 -7.85 13.68
N GLY A 160 2.99 -9.01 13.37
CA GLY A 160 2.85 -10.14 14.31
C GLY A 160 4.16 -10.70 14.83
N PHE A 161 5.23 -10.47 14.07
CA PHE A 161 6.57 -10.92 14.39
C PHE A 161 7.43 -9.82 15.02
N GLY A 162 7.05 -8.55 14.90
CA GLY A 162 7.79 -7.42 15.47
C GLY A 162 7.71 -6.16 14.62
N GLU A 163 8.79 -5.39 14.56
CA GLU A 163 8.83 -4.06 13.95
C GLU A 163 9.65 -4.02 12.68
N VAL A 164 9.21 -3.23 11.71
CA VAL A 164 9.94 -2.99 10.47
C VAL A 164 10.32 -1.52 10.42
N TRP A 165 11.62 -1.25 10.36
CA TRP A 165 12.17 0.10 10.37
C TRP A 165 12.99 0.38 9.12
N LYS A 166 12.94 1.60 8.63
CA LYS A 166 13.97 2.12 7.72
C LYS A 166 15.13 2.61 8.55
N ALA A 167 16.34 2.19 8.21
CA ALA A 167 17.57 2.68 8.82
C ALA A 167 18.47 3.39 7.81
N GLN A 168 19.29 4.32 8.30
CA GLN A 168 20.27 5.08 7.54
C GLN A 168 21.62 5.02 8.23
N ASN A 169 22.70 5.12 7.46
CA ASN A 169 24.03 5.22 8.03
C ASN A 169 24.30 6.69 8.37
N PRO A 170 24.46 7.05 9.66
CA PRO A 170 24.65 8.45 10.05
C PRO A 170 26.06 8.96 9.70
N THR A 171 27.05 8.08 9.56
CA THR A 171 28.44 8.45 9.23
C THR A 171 28.63 8.66 7.73
N PHE A 172 28.05 7.80 6.89
CA PHE A 172 28.24 7.77 5.44
C PHE A 172 26.91 7.96 4.70
N SER A 173 26.58 9.21 4.39
CA SER A 173 25.33 9.58 3.69
C SER A 173 25.19 9.01 2.26
N SER A 174 26.29 8.56 1.64
CA SER A 174 26.29 7.88 0.35
C SER A 174 25.77 6.45 0.41
N VAL A 175 25.78 5.82 1.60
CA VAL A 175 25.27 4.46 1.79
C VAL A 175 23.74 4.49 1.69
N PRO A 176 23.14 3.73 0.74
CA PRO A 176 21.69 3.70 0.60
C PRO A 176 21.00 3.20 1.88
N PRO A 177 19.82 3.75 2.23
CA PRO A 177 19.05 3.26 3.37
C PRO A 177 18.70 1.78 3.24
N VAL A 178 18.47 1.14 4.39
CA VAL A 178 18.07 -0.26 4.51
C VAL A 178 16.74 -0.39 5.25
N VAL A 179 16.17 -1.59 5.22
CA VAL A 179 15.05 -1.99 6.05
C VAL A 179 15.50 -3.03 7.06
N LEU A 180 15.24 -2.78 8.34
CA LEU A 180 15.50 -3.68 9.45
C LEU A 180 14.18 -4.24 9.95
N LYS A 181 13.95 -5.54 9.78
CA LYS A 181 12.79 -6.28 10.29
C LYS A 181 13.19 -7.00 11.56
N PHE A 182 12.73 -6.49 12.71
CA PHE A 182 13.01 -7.05 14.03
C PHE A 182 11.97 -8.07 14.44
N CYS A 183 12.44 -9.13 15.07
CA CYS A 183 11.63 -10.20 15.64
C CYS A 183 11.45 -9.96 17.15
N LEU A 184 10.31 -9.39 17.55
CA LEU A 184 10.04 -8.93 18.92
C LEU A 184 9.25 -9.92 19.79
N ASP A 185 8.72 -10.99 19.20
CA ASP A 185 8.02 -12.02 19.97
C ASP A 185 9.01 -13.04 20.57
N PRO A 186 9.13 -13.14 21.91
CA PRO A 186 10.06 -14.05 22.54
C PRO A 186 9.62 -15.53 22.50
N LYS A 187 8.39 -15.87 22.08
CA LYS A 187 7.79 -17.21 22.29
C LYS A 187 7.58 -18.09 21.05
N GLY A 188 7.76 -17.62 19.81
CA GLY A 188 7.57 -18.51 18.64
C GLY A 188 7.95 -17.96 17.25
N SER A 189 8.07 -16.65 17.10
CA SER A 189 8.44 -15.96 15.85
C SER A 189 9.87 -16.23 15.34
N ASN A 190 10.82 -16.62 16.21
CA ASN A 190 12.21 -16.91 15.81
C ASN A 190 12.27 -18.04 14.75
N ARG A 191 11.35 -19.02 14.81
CA ARG A 191 11.28 -20.09 13.79
C ARG A 191 10.80 -19.56 12.44
N ALA A 192 9.74 -18.75 12.42
CA ALA A 192 9.21 -18.16 11.19
C ALA A 192 10.23 -17.20 10.55
N PHE A 193 10.94 -16.46 11.37
CA PHE A 193 11.98 -15.52 10.98
C PHE A 193 13.22 -16.20 10.39
N ARG A 194 13.72 -17.26 11.05
CA ARG A 194 14.80 -18.11 10.52
C ARG A 194 14.37 -18.82 9.24
N HIS A 195 13.11 -19.23 9.14
CA HIS A 195 12.56 -19.85 7.95
C HIS A 195 12.49 -18.88 6.77
N GLU A 196 12.04 -17.64 6.97
CA GLU A 196 12.08 -16.59 5.95
C GLU A 196 13.51 -16.37 5.43
N ALA A 197 14.49 -16.24 6.34
CA ALA A 197 15.90 -16.11 5.99
C ALA A 197 16.42 -17.31 5.16
N ALA A 198 16.08 -18.54 5.59
CA ALA A 198 16.47 -19.75 4.90
C ALA A 198 15.84 -19.86 3.50
N ILE A 199 14.54 -19.54 3.37
CA ILE A 199 13.84 -19.51 2.08
C ILE A 199 14.50 -18.51 1.14
N LEU A 200 14.77 -17.29 1.60
CA LEU A 200 15.35 -16.25 0.75
C LEU A 200 16.78 -16.61 0.30
N THR A 201 17.56 -17.21 1.20
CA THR A 201 18.90 -17.73 0.88
C THR A 201 18.83 -18.85 -0.15
N GLN A 202 17.92 -19.81 0.03
CA GLN A 202 17.68 -20.90 -0.93
C GLN A 202 17.13 -20.40 -2.28
N ALA A 203 16.31 -19.35 -2.24
CA ALA A 203 15.69 -18.75 -3.41
C ALA A 203 16.70 -18.03 -4.31
N MET A 204 17.80 -17.52 -3.76
CA MET A 204 18.75 -16.64 -4.44
C MET A 204 20.22 -16.96 -4.06
N PRO A 205 20.72 -18.19 -4.24
CA PRO A 205 22.01 -18.62 -3.70
C PRO A 205 23.22 -17.89 -4.32
N ASN A 206 23.10 -17.42 -5.57
CA ASN A 206 24.23 -16.87 -6.32
C ASN A 206 24.04 -15.40 -6.75
N LYS A 207 22.79 -14.90 -6.81
CA LYS A 207 22.50 -13.55 -7.29
C LYS A 207 21.12 -13.07 -6.85
N PRO A 208 20.96 -11.80 -6.44
CA PRO A 208 19.66 -11.21 -6.18
C PRO A 208 18.77 -11.25 -7.42
N HIS A 209 17.50 -11.60 -7.22
CA HIS A 209 16.49 -11.53 -8.28
C HIS A 209 15.87 -10.13 -8.33
N PRO A 210 15.80 -9.46 -9.50
CA PRO A 210 15.34 -8.07 -9.60
C PRO A 210 13.89 -7.83 -9.16
N GLY A 211 13.07 -8.89 -9.09
CA GLY A 211 11.69 -8.85 -8.62
C GLY A 211 11.45 -9.27 -7.17
N ILE A 212 12.50 -9.55 -6.40
CA ILE A 212 12.41 -9.78 -4.94
C ILE A 212 13.12 -8.64 -4.22
N VAL A 213 12.64 -8.31 -3.03
CA VAL A 213 13.38 -7.49 -2.06
C VAL A 213 14.58 -8.29 -1.53
N GLU A 214 15.78 -7.84 -1.86
CA GLU A 214 17.03 -8.46 -1.48
C GLU A 214 17.22 -8.48 0.05
N LEU A 215 17.50 -9.67 0.58
CA LEU A 215 18.04 -9.86 1.93
C LEU A 215 19.55 -9.62 1.89
N ARG A 216 20.02 -8.60 2.58
CA ARG A 216 21.42 -8.16 2.60
C ARG A 216 22.22 -8.80 3.72
N ALA A 217 21.63 -8.89 4.92
CA ALA A 217 22.29 -9.43 6.10
C ALA A 217 21.29 -10.04 7.08
N THR A 218 21.79 -10.93 7.93
CA THR A 218 21.01 -11.58 8.99
C THR A 218 21.69 -11.40 10.35
N TYR A 219 20.95 -10.89 11.32
CA TYR A 219 21.42 -10.58 12.67
C TYR A 219 20.74 -11.51 13.68
N MET A 220 20.97 -12.82 13.55
CA MET A 220 20.25 -13.85 14.33
C MET A 220 20.68 -13.98 15.79
N ASN A 221 21.88 -13.50 16.12
CA ASN A 221 22.43 -13.55 17.48
C ASN A 221 22.17 -12.26 18.28
N HIS A 222 21.62 -11.23 17.65
CA HIS A 222 21.21 -10.01 18.35
C HIS A 222 19.90 -10.23 19.10
N ASN A 223 19.65 -9.41 20.13
CA ASN A 223 18.40 -9.41 20.87
C ASN A 223 17.75 -8.02 20.80
N PRO A 224 16.64 -7.84 20.06
CA PRO A 224 15.95 -8.85 19.25
C PRO A 224 16.68 -9.19 17.94
N PRO A 225 16.48 -10.41 17.37
CA PRO A 225 17.08 -10.76 16.09
C PRO A 225 16.47 -9.94 14.94
N CYS A 226 17.28 -9.67 13.92
CA CYS A 226 16.92 -8.77 12.82
C CYS A 226 17.31 -9.31 11.44
N LEU A 227 16.56 -8.94 10.40
CA LEU A 227 16.87 -9.17 8.99
C LEU A 227 17.02 -7.81 8.30
N GLU A 228 18.11 -7.65 7.56
CA GLU A 228 18.38 -6.45 6.77
C GLU A 228 18.01 -6.67 5.31
N PHE A 229 17.17 -5.78 4.80
CA PHE A 229 16.72 -5.79 3.42
C PHE A 229 17.10 -4.50 2.69
N GLU A 230 17.14 -4.56 1.36
CA GLU A 230 17.15 -3.33 0.56
C GLU A 230 15.89 -2.49 0.82
N TYR A 231 16.05 -1.15 0.81
CA TYR A 231 14.91 -0.25 0.92
C TYR A 231 14.28 0.07 -0.44
N ILE A 232 12.97 -0.16 -0.57
CA ILE A 232 12.16 0.20 -1.74
C ILE A 232 11.30 1.42 -1.43
N SER A 233 11.54 2.51 -2.15
CA SER A 233 11.06 3.84 -1.74
C SER A 233 9.66 4.23 -2.24
N GLY A 234 9.07 3.50 -3.19
CA GLY A 234 7.84 3.94 -3.88
C GLY A 234 6.52 3.47 -3.28
N GLY A 235 6.55 2.83 -2.11
CA GLY A 235 5.35 2.28 -1.45
C GLY A 235 4.93 0.93 -2.01
N ASP A 236 3.74 0.48 -1.63
CA ASP A 236 3.16 -0.79 -2.09
C ASP A 236 2.19 -0.62 -3.29
N LEU A 237 1.72 -1.73 -3.84
CA LEU A 237 0.81 -1.74 -4.99
C LEU A 237 -0.53 -1.07 -4.68
N ILE A 238 -1.00 -1.10 -3.43
CA ILE A 238 -2.23 -0.42 -3.00
C ILE A 238 -2.05 1.09 -3.11
N GLN A 239 -0.97 1.62 -2.54
CA GLN A 239 -0.64 3.03 -2.56
C GLN A 239 -0.47 3.53 -3.99
N TRP A 240 0.29 2.78 -4.80
CA TRP A 240 0.46 3.10 -6.21
C TRP A 240 -0.86 3.08 -6.97
N PHE A 241 -1.67 2.03 -6.81
CA PHE A 241 -2.94 1.88 -7.53
C PHE A 241 -3.91 2.99 -7.19
N LYS A 242 -4.05 3.34 -5.90
CA LYS A 242 -4.92 4.45 -5.45
C LYS A 242 -4.46 5.78 -6.00
N GLY A 243 -3.16 6.09 -5.91
CA GLY A 243 -2.60 7.31 -6.45
C GLY A 243 -2.82 7.42 -7.96
N ARG A 244 -2.46 6.35 -8.71
CA ARG A 244 -2.68 6.28 -10.15
C ARG A 244 -4.15 6.43 -10.52
N LYS A 245 -5.05 5.73 -9.83
CA LYS A 245 -6.49 5.75 -10.13
C LYS A 245 -7.05 7.17 -10.01
N ARG A 246 -6.59 7.92 -9.01
CA ARG A 246 -7.04 9.28 -8.74
C ARG A 246 -6.35 10.33 -9.63
N GLU A 247 -5.09 10.13 -10.01
CA GLU A 247 -4.34 11.04 -10.88
C GLU A 247 -4.63 10.84 -12.38
N HIS A 248 -4.90 9.61 -12.81
CA HIS A 248 -4.99 9.23 -14.23
C HIS A 248 -6.27 8.45 -14.57
N GLY A 249 -7.24 8.39 -13.68
CA GLY A 249 -8.48 7.63 -13.86
C GLY A 249 -8.30 6.11 -13.70
N PRO A 250 -9.31 5.29 -14.06
CA PRO A 250 -9.27 3.83 -13.97
C PRO A 250 -8.13 3.19 -14.77
N LEU A 251 -7.52 2.14 -14.21
CA LEU A 251 -6.50 1.31 -14.84
C LEU A 251 -7.09 0.59 -16.06
N ASP A 252 -6.45 0.76 -17.22
CA ASP A 252 -6.83 0.01 -18.40
C ASP A 252 -6.43 -1.48 -18.28
N ALA A 253 -7.17 -2.33 -18.97
CA ALA A 253 -6.95 -3.78 -19.05
C ALA A 253 -5.50 -4.14 -19.41
N ARG A 254 -4.91 -3.36 -20.32
CA ARG A 254 -3.53 -3.57 -20.77
C ARG A 254 -2.53 -3.41 -19.65
N LYS A 255 -2.64 -2.35 -18.85
CA LYS A 255 -1.75 -2.08 -17.74
C LYS A 255 -1.97 -3.06 -16.62
N ALA A 256 -3.22 -3.40 -16.28
CA ALA A 256 -3.55 -4.43 -15.30
C ALA A 256 -2.92 -5.79 -15.65
N THR A 257 -3.16 -6.29 -16.86
CA THR A 257 -2.59 -7.55 -17.35
C THR A 257 -1.07 -7.50 -17.44
N TRP A 258 -0.48 -6.37 -17.83
CA TRP A 258 0.99 -6.21 -17.84
C TRP A 258 1.60 -6.31 -16.43
N ILE A 259 0.95 -5.75 -15.41
CA ILE A 259 1.40 -5.87 -14.01
C ILE A 259 1.36 -7.33 -13.58
N VAL A 260 0.24 -8.01 -13.79
CA VAL A 260 0.06 -9.42 -13.38
C VAL A 260 1.02 -10.33 -14.13
N HIS A 261 1.22 -10.13 -15.44
CA HIS A 261 2.23 -10.86 -16.19
C HIS A 261 3.63 -10.67 -15.59
N ARG A 262 3.99 -9.44 -15.19
CA ARG A 262 5.28 -9.18 -14.54
C ARG A 262 5.39 -9.90 -13.19
N LEU A 263 4.34 -9.86 -12.37
CA LEU A 263 4.30 -10.55 -11.07
C LEU A 263 4.37 -12.07 -11.24
N ALA A 264 3.59 -12.64 -12.17
CA ALA A 264 3.59 -14.07 -12.48
C ALA A 264 4.98 -14.55 -12.94
N ARG A 265 5.72 -13.75 -13.70
CA ARG A 265 7.12 -14.05 -14.05
C ARG A 265 8.05 -14.06 -12.84
N ILE A 266 7.87 -13.12 -11.91
CA ILE A 266 8.67 -13.04 -10.68
C ILE A 266 8.38 -14.27 -9.81
N VAL A 267 7.11 -14.53 -9.48
CA VAL A 267 6.70 -15.68 -8.67
C VAL A 267 7.08 -17.00 -9.35
N GLY A 268 6.89 -17.08 -10.67
CA GLY A 268 7.23 -18.25 -11.47
C GLY A 268 8.70 -18.65 -11.40
N TYR A 269 9.62 -17.72 -11.17
CA TYR A 269 11.04 -18.02 -10.96
C TYR A 269 11.30 -18.78 -9.66
N PHE A 270 10.49 -18.57 -8.61
CA PHE A 270 10.63 -19.28 -7.33
C PHE A 270 9.93 -20.64 -7.35
N HIS A 271 8.86 -20.75 -8.14
CA HIS A 271 8.19 -22.03 -8.37
C HIS A 271 9.05 -23.03 -9.15
N THR A 272 10.12 -22.59 -9.83
CA THR A 272 11.06 -23.49 -10.52
C THR A 272 12.20 -23.97 -9.65
N ARG A 273 12.27 -23.56 -8.37
CA ARG A 273 13.23 -24.11 -7.41
C ARG A 273 12.90 -25.57 -7.10
N LYS A 274 13.89 -26.29 -6.57
CA LYS A 274 13.75 -27.68 -6.14
C LYS A 274 14.16 -27.79 -4.67
N PRO A 275 13.23 -28.01 -3.73
CA PRO A 275 11.77 -27.99 -3.91
C PRO A 275 11.24 -26.59 -4.34
N PRO A 276 10.03 -26.51 -4.94
CA PRO A 276 9.42 -25.23 -5.27
C PRO A 276 9.24 -24.35 -4.04
N ILE A 277 9.54 -23.06 -4.18
CA ILE A 277 9.31 -22.07 -3.12
C ILE A 277 7.97 -21.40 -3.39
N VAL A 278 7.04 -21.50 -2.44
CA VAL A 278 5.68 -20.93 -2.51
C VAL A 278 5.57 -19.77 -1.50
N HIS A 279 5.02 -18.65 -1.93
CA HIS A 279 4.94 -17.43 -1.13
C HIS A 279 3.87 -17.50 -0.03
N ARG A 280 2.64 -17.94 -0.36
CA ARG A 280 1.45 -18.11 0.52
C ARG A 280 0.86 -16.84 1.15
N ASP A 281 1.56 -15.72 1.15
CA ASP A 281 1.00 -14.41 1.59
C ASP A 281 1.03 -13.38 0.46
N LEU A 282 0.79 -13.80 -0.79
CA LEU A 282 0.85 -12.87 -1.92
C LEU A 282 -0.39 -11.97 -1.93
N LYS A 283 -0.18 -10.66 -1.81
CA LYS A 283 -1.23 -9.63 -1.81
C LYS A 283 -0.65 -8.28 -2.24
N PRO A 284 -1.47 -7.30 -2.64
CA PRO A 284 -1.00 -5.98 -3.07
C PRO A 284 -0.09 -5.27 -2.05
N ALA A 285 -0.31 -5.47 -0.74
CA ALA A 285 0.53 -4.89 0.31
C ALA A 285 1.96 -5.46 0.35
N ASN A 286 2.17 -6.69 -0.15
CA ASN A 286 3.48 -7.35 -0.20
C ASN A 286 4.18 -7.18 -1.57
N ILE A 287 3.65 -6.29 -2.40
CA ILE A 287 4.19 -5.95 -3.72
C ILE A 287 4.66 -4.49 -3.67
N LEU A 288 5.95 -4.30 -3.45
CA LEU A 288 6.56 -2.98 -3.43
C LEU A 288 6.77 -2.46 -4.84
N VAL A 289 6.53 -1.16 -5.02
CA VAL A 289 6.65 -0.46 -6.29
C VAL A 289 7.75 0.57 -6.18
N ARG A 290 8.58 0.71 -7.21
CA ARG A 290 9.45 1.89 -7.35
C ARG A 290 9.54 2.34 -8.79
N ARG A 291 9.90 3.61 -8.98
CA ARG A 291 10.19 4.18 -10.29
C ARG A 291 11.72 4.31 -10.44
N VAL A 292 12.25 3.70 -11.49
CA VAL A 292 13.67 3.80 -11.88
C VAL A 292 13.71 4.44 -13.27
N GLY A 293 14.05 5.74 -13.32
CA GLY A 293 13.88 6.55 -14.52
C GLY A 293 12.42 6.53 -15.01
N ARG A 294 12.19 6.10 -16.25
CA ARG A 294 10.83 5.95 -16.82
C ARG A 294 10.20 4.58 -16.53
N ARG A 295 10.94 3.63 -15.98
CA ARG A 295 10.47 2.27 -15.72
C ARG A 295 9.87 2.16 -14.33
N MET A 296 8.83 1.33 -14.23
CA MET A 296 8.26 0.92 -12.96
C MET A 296 8.73 -0.50 -12.67
N GLU A 297 9.23 -0.70 -11.46
CA GLU A 297 9.68 -1.98 -10.96
C GLU A 297 8.75 -2.47 -9.85
N PHE A 298 8.53 -3.78 -9.83
CA PHE A 298 7.78 -4.48 -8.80
C PHE A 298 8.72 -5.44 -8.10
N LYS A 299 8.69 -5.41 -6.77
CA LYS A 299 9.44 -6.32 -5.91
C LYS A 299 8.52 -6.95 -4.88
N ILE A 300 8.62 -8.27 -4.74
CA ILE A 300 7.85 -9.04 -3.75
C ILE A 300 8.66 -9.10 -2.45
N CYS A 301 7.99 -8.90 -1.31
CA CYS A 301 8.55 -9.00 0.03
C CYS A 301 7.75 -9.99 0.90
N ASP A 302 8.25 -10.29 2.10
CA ASP A 302 7.59 -11.13 3.12
C ASP A 302 7.32 -12.59 2.68
N PHE A 303 8.39 -13.27 2.22
CA PHE A 303 8.32 -14.67 1.81
C PHE A 303 8.07 -15.62 3.00
N GLY A 304 7.09 -16.52 2.86
CA GLY A 304 7.10 -17.81 3.55
C GLY A 304 6.66 -17.83 5.02
N ILE A 305 6.06 -16.77 5.57
CA ILE A 305 5.61 -16.80 6.97
C ILE A 305 4.25 -17.49 7.16
N GLY A 306 3.37 -17.46 6.14
CA GLY A 306 2.01 -18.02 6.23
C GLY A 306 1.95 -19.55 6.35
N GLY A 307 3.00 -20.26 5.92
CA GLY A 307 3.05 -21.73 5.96
C GLY A 307 3.32 -22.32 7.35
N LEU A 308 4.07 -21.62 8.20
CA LEU A 308 4.38 -22.11 9.56
C LEU A 308 3.28 -21.78 10.56
N ALA A 309 2.55 -20.69 10.37
CA ALA A 309 1.42 -20.30 11.24
C ALA A 309 0.20 -21.24 11.12
N SER A 310 0.15 -22.06 10.06
CA SER A 310 -0.94 -23.00 9.76
C SER A 310 -0.65 -24.44 10.21
N SER A 311 0.56 -24.73 10.71
CA SER A 311 0.99 -26.10 11.08
C SER A 311 0.84 -26.43 12.56
N GLU A 312 0.45 -25.47 13.40
CA GLU A 312 0.28 -25.66 14.85
C GLU A 312 -1.21 -25.52 15.23
N PRO A 313 -1.88 -26.60 15.67
CA PRO A 313 -3.26 -26.56 16.15
C PRO A 313 -3.29 -25.99 17.56
N SER A 314 -3.01 -24.70 17.70
CA SER A 314 -3.18 -23.95 18.94
C SER A 314 -4.15 -22.82 18.65
N GLY A 315 -5.36 -22.85 19.22
CA GLY A 315 -6.41 -21.83 19.08
C GLY A 315 -5.99 -20.40 19.50
N VAL A 316 -4.75 -20.23 19.96
CA VAL A 316 -4.10 -18.95 20.28
C VAL A 316 -3.43 -18.31 19.05
N MET A 317 -3.11 -19.10 18.01
CA MET A 317 -2.41 -18.64 16.81
C MET A 317 -3.35 -18.01 15.76
N GLU A 318 -4.64 -18.37 15.79
CA GLU A 318 -5.67 -17.78 14.93
C GLU A 318 -5.83 -16.26 15.18
N GLU A 319 -5.44 -15.82 16.38
CA GLU A 319 -5.35 -14.42 16.80
C GLU A 319 -4.03 -13.74 16.37
N ILE A 320 -2.96 -14.49 16.10
CA ILE A 320 -1.62 -13.96 15.80
C ILE A 320 -1.47 -13.65 14.30
N THR A 321 -1.95 -14.53 13.42
CA THR A 321 -1.87 -14.34 11.95
C THR A 321 -2.91 -13.33 11.45
N SER A 322 -4.06 -13.26 12.12
CA SER A 322 -5.18 -12.38 11.73
C SER A 322 -5.06 -10.96 12.31
N ARG A 323 -4.21 -10.71 13.32
CA ARG A 323 -4.36 -9.51 14.17
C ARG A 323 -3.14 -8.62 14.37
N ARG A 324 -1.97 -8.89 13.78
CA ARG A 324 -0.77 -8.09 14.11
C ARG A 324 0.10 -7.55 12.98
N LEU A 325 -0.19 -7.80 11.70
CA LEU A 325 0.29 -6.94 10.58
C LEU A 325 -0.83 -6.02 10.07
N ILE A 326 -1.67 -5.59 11.01
CA ILE A 326 -2.87 -4.79 10.76
C ILE A 326 -2.47 -3.32 10.58
N LYS A 327 -3.00 -2.72 9.50
CA LYS A 327 -3.17 -1.28 9.22
C LYS A 327 -2.14 -0.58 8.31
N ARG A 328 -1.81 -1.19 7.18
CA ARG A 328 -2.09 -0.51 5.88
C ARG A 328 -3.23 -1.15 5.10
N SER A 329 -3.48 -2.43 5.34
CA SER A 329 -4.55 -3.20 4.72
C SER A 329 -5.85 -3.28 5.55
N ALA A 330 -5.94 -2.57 6.68
CA ALA A 330 -7.21 -2.39 7.40
C ALA A 330 -7.92 -1.08 7.02
N MET A 331 -7.62 -0.55 5.84
CA MET A 331 -8.68 0.07 5.05
C MET A 331 -9.73 -1.02 4.80
N LYS A 332 -11.02 -0.72 4.99
CA LYS A 332 -12.13 -1.65 4.67
C LYS A 332 -11.81 -2.43 3.37
N GLY A 333 -11.63 -3.75 3.45
CA GLY A 333 -11.59 -4.66 2.29
C GLY A 333 -10.23 -5.16 1.76
N TYR A 334 -9.09 -5.05 2.47
CA TYR A 334 -7.80 -5.60 1.99
C TYR A 334 -7.28 -6.74 2.88
N HIS A 335 -8.12 -7.72 3.23
CA HIS A 335 -7.74 -8.74 4.20
C HIS A 335 -6.89 -9.84 3.53
N THR A 336 -5.84 -10.32 4.22
CA THR A 336 -5.01 -11.44 3.72
C THR A 336 -5.86 -12.66 3.33
N LYS A 337 -6.97 -12.90 4.03
CA LYS A 337 -7.89 -14.02 3.77
C LYS A 337 -8.52 -13.95 2.37
N ASP A 338 -8.63 -12.76 1.79
CA ASP A 338 -9.24 -12.56 0.47
C ASP A 338 -8.36 -13.10 -0.68
N TYR A 339 -7.07 -13.35 -0.41
CA TYR A 339 -6.10 -13.85 -1.40
C TYR A 339 -5.70 -15.31 -1.17
N ALA A 340 -6.08 -15.91 -0.04
CA ALA A 340 -5.71 -17.26 0.31
C ALA A 340 -6.56 -18.28 -0.47
N SER A 341 -5.91 -19.30 -1.04
CA SER A 341 -6.63 -20.35 -1.75
C SER A 341 -7.49 -21.19 -0.79
N PRO A 342 -8.57 -21.85 -1.26
CA PRO A 342 -9.35 -22.77 -0.44
C PRO A 342 -8.51 -23.88 0.22
N GLN A 343 -7.47 -24.38 -0.45
CA GLN A 343 -6.58 -25.40 0.09
C GLN A 343 -5.69 -24.83 1.20
N GLN A 344 -5.19 -23.61 1.01
CA GLN A 344 -4.40 -22.90 2.01
C GLN A 344 -5.24 -22.57 3.26
N ILE A 345 -6.49 -22.12 3.09
CA ILE A 345 -7.42 -21.86 4.20
C ILE A 345 -7.66 -23.14 5.01
N LYS A 346 -7.72 -24.29 4.35
CA LYS A 346 -7.85 -25.62 4.98
C LYS A 346 -6.55 -26.15 5.61
N GLY A 347 -5.45 -25.39 5.57
CA GLY A 347 -4.16 -25.81 6.13
C GLY A 347 -3.41 -26.86 5.31
N GLY A 348 -3.70 -27.00 4.01
CA GLY A 348 -2.98 -27.91 3.13
C GLY A 348 -1.48 -27.59 3.02
N PRO A 349 -0.65 -28.51 2.49
CA PRO A 349 0.76 -28.24 2.25
C PRO A 349 0.95 -27.12 1.21
N PRO A 350 2.09 -26.39 1.22
CA PRO A 350 2.36 -25.36 0.22
C PRO A 350 2.33 -25.91 -1.21
N ASP A 351 1.53 -25.28 -2.08
CA ASP A 351 1.43 -25.62 -3.50
C ASP A 351 1.60 -24.34 -4.35
N PRO A 352 2.44 -24.35 -5.42
CA PRO A 352 2.51 -23.24 -6.39
C PRO A 352 1.15 -22.69 -6.88
N ARG A 353 0.09 -23.50 -6.86
CA ARG A 353 -1.28 -23.12 -7.22
C ARG A 353 -1.96 -22.21 -6.19
N ASP A 354 -1.42 -22.10 -4.97
CA ASP A 354 -1.84 -21.13 -3.96
C ASP A 354 -1.50 -19.70 -4.43
N ASP A 355 -0.28 -19.48 -4.89
CA ASP A 355 0.14 -18.16 -5.39
C ASP A 355 -0.52 -17.81 -6.74
N VAL A 356 -0.85 -18.81 -7.55
CA VAL A 356 -1.65 -18.60 -8.78
C VAL A 356 -3.05 -18.08 -8.46
N HIS A 357 -3.68 -18.61 -7.39
CA HIS A 357 -4.95 -18.12 -6.90
C HIS A 357 -4.85 -16.65 -6.48
N ALA A 358 -3.86 -16.32 -5.64
CA ALA A 358 -3.63 -14.95 -5.21
C ALA A 358 -3.37 -13.98 -6.38
N LEU A 359 -2.56 -14.38 -7.37
CA LEU A 359 -2.33 -13.61 -8.59
C LEU A 359 -3.62 -13.40 -9.39
N GLY A 360 -4.49 -14.41 -9.46
CA GLY A 360 -5.81 -14.32 -10.11
C GLY A 360 -6.71 -13.29 -9.44
N VAL A 361 -6.79 -13.31 -8.10
CA VAL A 361 -7.55 -12.32 -7.32
C VAL A 361 -7.01 -10.91 -7.55
N ILE A 362 -5.68 -10.72 -7.47
CA ILE A 362 -5.04 -9.43 -7.77
C ILE A 362 -5.36 -8.98 -9.20
N TRP A 363 -5.35 -9.89 -10.17
CA TRP A 363 -5.67 -9.57 -11.56
C TRP A 363 -7.11 -9.09 -11.71
N PHE A 364 -8.07 -9.85 -11.19
CA PHE A 364 -9.48 -9.49 -11.17
C PHE A 364 -9.70 -8.12 -10.54
N GLN A 365 -9.15 -7.89 -9.35
CA GLN A 365 -9.26 -6.61 -8.64
C GLN A 365 -8.70 -5.42 -9.43
N LEU A 366 -7.56 -5.60 -10.12
CA LEU A 366 -6.98 -4.57 -10.98
C LEU A 366 -7.84 -4.29 -12.21
N LEU A 367 -8.48 -5.31 -12.79
CA LEU A 367 -9.40 -5.16 -13.93
C LEU A 367 -10.68 -4.45 -13.55
N MET A 368 -11.30 -4.83 -12.43
CA MET A 368 -12.49 -4.18 -11.87
C MET A 368 -12.20 -2.81 -11.26
N ASN A 369 -10.93 -2.40 -11.24
CA ASN A 369 -10.49 -1.14 -10.69
C ASN A 369 -10.80 -0.95 -9.19
N ASP A 370 -10.93 -2.03 -8.43
CA ASP A 370 -11.16 -1.97 -6.99
C ASP A 370 -10.43 -3.11 -6.27
N LEU A 371 -9.30 -2.77 -5.65
CA LEU A 371 -8.49 -3.68 -4.84
C LEU A 371 -9.16 -4.10 -3.52
N ARG A 372 -10.37 -3.59 -3.20
CA ARG A 372 -11.15 -3.99 -2.01
C ARG A 372 -12.12 -5.14 -2.27
N LEU A 373 -12.31 -5.50 -3.54
CA LEU A 373 -13.24 -6.58 -3.88
C LEU A 373 -12.71 -7.91 -3.35
N PRO A 374 -13.56 -8.79 -2.82
CA PRO A 374 -13.15 -10.14 -2.51
C PRO A 374 -12.78 -10.90 -3.79
N ALA A 375 -12.28 -12.13 -3.64
CA ALA A 375 -12.20 -13.05 -4.76
C ALA A 375 -13.56 -13.15 -5.47
N PRO A 376 -13.58 -13.21 -6.82
CA PRO A 376 -14.83 -13.19 -7.58
C PRO A 376 -15.70 -14.40 -7.24
N THR A 377 -16.98 -14.14 -7.01
CA THR A 377 -18.02 -15.15 -6.79
C THR A 377 -19.08 -15.05 -7.87
N GLY A 378 -19.66 -16.18 -8.28
CA GLY A 378 -20.64 -16.19 -9.38
C GLY A 378 -20.00 -15.96 -10.75
N LEU A 379 -20.81 -15.54 -11.72
CA LEU A 379 -20.42 -15.39 -13.12
C LEU A 379 -20.56 -13.97 -13.67
N ASP A 380 -21.24 -13.06 -12.98
CA ASP A 380 -21.54 -11.69 -13.46
C ASP A 380 -20.28 -10.91 -13.89
N TRP A 381 -19.19 -11.12 -13.16
CA TRP A 381 -17.90 -10.51 -13.49
C TRP A 381 -17.35 -10.92 -14.87
N ILE A 382 -17.76 -12.07 -15.41
CA ILE A 382 -17.39 -12.52 -16.75
C ILE A 382 -18.05 -11.62 -17.79
N GLU A 383 -19.33 -11.30 -17.59
CA GLU A 383 -20.08 -10.38 -18.47
C GLU A 383 -19.49 -8.97 -18.39
N ASP A 384 -19.18 -8.50 -17.18
CA ASP A 384 -18.50 -7.22 -16.98
C ASP A 384 -17.20 -7.16 -17.79
N LEU A 385 -16.33 -8.17 -17.65
CA LEU A 385 -15.06 -8.19 -18.39
C LEU A 385 -15.24 -8.41 -19.89
N ALA A 386 -16.26 -9.17 -20.33
CA ALA A 386 -16.59 -9.32 -21.74
C ALA A 386 -16.97 -7.95 -22.36
N HIS A 387 -17.76 -7.14 -21.66
CA HIS A 387 -18.07 -5.76 -22.07
C HIS A 387 -16.83 -4.85 -22.13
N HIS A 388 -15.78 -5.16 -21.35
CA HIS A 388 -14.48 -4.49 -21.42
C HIS A 388 -13.57 -5.05 -22.55
N GLY A 389 -14.11 -5.86 -23.45
CA GLY A 389 -13.44 -6.32 -24.66
C GLY A 389 -12.56 -7.56 -24.49
N PHE A 390 -12.72 -8.29 -23.37
CA PHE A 390 -12.04 -9.57 -23.18
C PHE A 390 -12.74 -10.68 -23.96
N ASN A 391 -11.97 -11.48 -24.70
CA ASN A 391 -12.51 -12.62 -25.43
C ASN A 391 -12.67 -13.85 -24.52
N ARG A 392 -13.35 -14.88 -25.04
CA ARG A 392 -13.60 -16.12 -24.29
C ARG A 392 -12.34 -16.78 -23.75
N GLU A 393 -11.28 -16.93 -24.56
CA GLU A 393 -10.03 -17.58 -24.13
C GLU A 393 -9.32 -16.82 -22.99
N GLN A 394 -9.44 -15.50 -22.98
CA GLN A 394 -8.89 -14.61 -21.95
C GLN A 394 -9.69 -14.73 -20.65
N LEU A 395 -11.01 -14.74 -20.74
CA LEU A 395 -11.91 -14.92 -19.61
C LEU A 395 -11.74 -16.31 -18.99
N GLU A 396 -11.57 -17.35 -19.80
CA GLU A 396 -11.27 -18.71 -19.35
C GLU A 396 -9.95 -18.78 -18.56
N LEU A 397 -8.90 -18.09 -19.02
CA LEU A 397 -7.62 -18.04 -18.28
C LEU A 397 -7.78 -17.32 -16.94
N ILE A 398 -8.44 -16.16 -16.91
CA ILE A 398 -8.69 -15.41 -15.66
C ILE A 398 -9.47 -16.31 -14.69
N SER A 399 -10.56 -16.92 -15.16
CA SER A 399 -11.41 -17.85 -14.40
C SER A 399 -10.61 -19.01 -13.81
N SER A 400 -9.69 -19.59 -14.59
CA SER A 400 -8.88 -20.73 -14.18
C SER A 400 -8.00 -20.41 -12.96
N CYS A 401 -7.61 -19.15 -12.75
CA CYS A 401 -6.67 -18.79 -11.68
C CYS A 401 -7.26 -19.02 -10.28
N PHE A 402 -8.56 -18.81 -10.09
CA PHE A 402 -9.21 -18.86 -8.77
C PHE A 402 -10.24 -19.99 -8.64
N GLN A 403 -10.16 -21.02 -9.49
CA GLN A 403 -10.97 -22.24 -9.34
C GLN A 403 -10.87 -22.85 -7.95
N SER A 404 -11.99 -23.33 -7.39
CA SER A 404 -12.00 -23.98 -6.07
C SER A 404 -11.13 -25.24 -6.03
N ARG A 405 -11.11 -25.97 -7.15
CA ARG A 405 -10.25 -27.14 -7.38
C ARG A 405 -8.87 -26.70 -7.87
N ALA A 406 -7.82 -27.07 -7.13
CA ALA A 406 -6.45 -26.65 -7.43
C ALA A 406 -5.93 -27.24 -8.76
N ASP A 407 -6.36 -28.45 -9.13
CA ASP A 407 -5.98 -29.11 -10.37
C ASP A 407 -6.47 -28.42 -11.64
N LEU A 408 -7.52 -27.59 -11.53
CA LEU A 408 -8.05 -26.78 -12.63
C LEU A 408 -7.35 -25.42 -12.79
N ARG A 409 -6.42 -25.08 -11.89
CA ARG A 409 -5.62 -23.86 -11.99
C ARG A 409 -4.35 -24.12 -12.81
N PRO A 410 -3.76 -23.07 -13.41
CA PRO A 410 -2.39 -23.15 -13.91
C PRO A 410 -1.46 -23.76 -12.84
N PRO A 411 -0.63 -24.75 -13.19
CA PRO A 411 0.13 -25.54 -12.21
C PRO A 411 1.18 -24.73 -11.45
N ASN A 412 1.56 -23.54 -11.95
CA ASN A 412 2.42 -22.59 -11.27
C ASN A 412 2.37 -21.22 -11.99
N ALA A 413 2.90 -20.18 -11.34
CA ALA A 413 2.96 -18.84 -11.89
C ALA A 413 3.81 -18.70 -13.17
N ARG A 414 4.76 -19.61 -13.43
CA ARG A 414 5.52 -19.63 -14.71
C ARG A 414 4.61 -20.00 -15.88
N VAL A 415 3.77 -21.02 -15.71
CA VAL A 415 2.77 -21.40 -16.73
C VAL A 415 1.74 -20.29 -16.90
N LEU A 416 1.24 -19.70 -15.80
CA LEU A 416 0.36 -18.54 -15.88
C LEU A 416 0.99 -17.39 -16.70
N ALA A 417 2.27 -17.07 -16.46
CA ALA A 417 2.96 -16.04 -17.23
C ALA A 417 3.05 -16.36 -18.73
N GLN A 418 3.27 -17.63 -19.09
CA GLN A 418 3.31 -18.09 -20.49
C GLN A 418 1.94 -17.97 -21.16
N GLU A 419 0.88 -18.43 -20.49
CA GLU A 419 -0.51 -18.33 -20.96
C GLU A 419 -0.93 -16.86 -21.14
N ILE A 420 -0.58 -15.98 -20.19
CA ILE A 420 -0.83 -14.54 -20.33
C ILE A 420 -0.10 -13.99 -21.56
N ALA A 421 1.19 -14.33 -21.74
CA ALA A 421 1.96 -13.85 -22.89
C ALA A 421 1.39 -14.32 -24.23
N GLN A 422 0.81 -15.52 -24.27
CA GLN A 422 0.18 -16.09 -25.48
C GLN A 422 -1.19 -15.47 -25.76
N ARG A 423 -2.12 -15.50 -24.80
CA ARG A 423 -3.53 -15.10 -24.98
C ARG A 423 -3.76 -13.59 -24.94
N PHE A 424 -2.82 -12.84 -24.35
CA PHE A 424 -2.90 -11.37 -24.22
C PHE A 424 -1.82 -10.67 -25.05
N ARG A 425 -1.27 -11.33 -26.07
CA ARG A 425 -0.19 -10.77 -26.90
C ARG A 425 -0.53 -9.41 -27.52
N SER A 426 -1.75 -9.27 -28.06
CA SER A 426 -2.27 -8.00 -28.64
C SER A 426 -2.35 -6.87 -27.61
N ILE A 427 -2.66 -7.23 -26.37
CA ILE A 427 -2.80 -6.31 -25.23
C ILE A 427 -1.41 -5.92 -24.70
N LEU A 428 -0.47 -6.86 -24.61
CA LEU A 428 0.85 -6.62 -24.02
C LEU A 428 1.82 -5.87 -24.96
N GLN A 429 1.70 -6.02 -26.27
CA GLN A 429 2.55 -5.29 -27.21
C GLN A 429 2.14 -3.80 -27.27
N PRO A 430 3.10 -2.86 -27.28
CA PRO A 430 2.80 -1.49 -27.69
C PRO A 430 2.27 -1.54 -29.11
N HIS A 431 1.12 -0.92 -29.36
CA HIS A 431 0.72 -0.64 -30.71
C HIS A 431 1.84 0.18 -31.36
N GLY A 432 2.61 -0.45 -32.23
CA GLY A 432 3.37 0.24 -33.26
C GLY A 432 2.36 0.81 -34.25
N GLY A 433 1.59 1.79 -33.81
CA GLY A 433 0.65 2.51 -34.65
C GLY A 433 1.44 3.36 -35.63
N LYS A 434 1.67 2.81 -36.82
CA LYS A 434 1.90 3.61 -38.03
C LYS A 434 0.87 4.75 -38.02
N HIS A 435 1.35 5.99 -38.02
CA HIS A 435 0.54 7.09 -38.53
C HIS A 435 0.18 6.73 -39.97
N SER A 436 -1.03 6.20 -40.18
CA SER A 436 -1.62 6.24 -41.51
C SER A 436 -1.89 7.72 -41.81
N PRO A 437 -1.39 8.28 -42.92
CA PRO A 437 -1.66 9.66 -43.27
C PRO A 437 -3.18 9.81 -43.41
N ARG A 438 -3.77 10.73 -42.65
CA ARG A 438 -5.14 11.19 -42.88
C ARG A 438 -5.27 11.48 -44.38
N SER A 439 -6.22 10.81 -45.02
CA SER A 439 -6.68 11.16 -46.35
C SER A 439 -7.04 12.65 -46.33
N ARG A 440 -6.30 13.46 -47.07
CA ARG A 440 -6.68 14.83 -47.37
C ARG A 440 -7.93 14.75 -48.24
N SER A 441 -9.10 15.03 -47.69
CA SER A 441 -10.21 15.49 -48.51
C SER A 441 -9.86 16.91 -48.96
N THR A 442 -9.69 17.04 -50.27
CA THR A 442 -9.61 18.30 -50.98
C THR A 442 -10.96 19.01 -50.88
N VAL A 443 -11.00 20.16 -50.21
CA VAL A 443 -11.98 21.20 -50.52
C VAL A 443 -11.19 22.47 -50.79
N ALA A 444 -11.28 22.90 -52.05
CA ALA A 444 -10.58 24.03 -52.61
C ALA A 444 -11.05 25.35 -51.97
N ALA A 445 -10.09 26.19 -51.58
CA ALA A 445 -10.31 27.59 -51.31
C ALA A 445 -10.45 28.34 -52.64
N LYS A 446 -11.56 29.05 -52.84
CA LYS A 446 -11.65 30.19 -53.75
C LYS A 446 -11.57 31.47 -52.94
N SER A 447 -10.60 32.29 -53.30
CA SER A 447 -10.37 33.66 -52.88
C SER A 447 -11.34 34.64 -53.54
N SER A 448 -11.84 35.64 -52.79
CA SER A 448 -11.92 37.04 -53.28
C SER A 448 -12.36 38.04 -52.20
N LEU A 449 -11.44 39.01 -51.95
CA LEU A 449 -11.62 40.46 -51.77
C LEU A 449 -12.31 41.10 -50.53
N SER A 450 -11.46 41.86 -49.79
CA SER A 450 -11.59 43.21 -49.17
C SER A 450 -12.99 43.73 -48.75
N ARG A 451 -13.18 44.38 -47.59
CA ARG A 451 -12.57 45.67 -47.16
C ARG A 451 -13.12 46.07 -45.77
N ALA A 452 -12.33 46.87 -45.04
CA ALA A 452 -12.53 47.35 -43.66
C ALA A 452 -13.70 48.33 -43.42
N THR A 453 -14.21 48.41 -42.17
CA THR A 453 -14.42 49.61 -41.29
C THR A 453 -15.26 49.27 -40.02
N PRO A 454 -15.27 50.11 -38.95
CA PRO A 454 -15.19 49.69 -37.53
C PRO A 454 -16.54 49.81 -36.75
N PRO A 455 -16.60 49.58 -35.41
CA PRO A 455 -17.83 49.23 -34.69
C PRO A 455 -18.57 50.46 -34.13
N PRO A 456 -19.79 50.29 -33.61
CA PRO A 456 -20.30 51.20 -32.59
C PRO A 456 -20.59 50.53 -31.24
N ASN A 457 -20.39 51.38 -30.25
CA ASN A 457 -20.64 51.30 -28.82
C ASN A 457 -22.04 50.81 -28.39
N GLY A 458 -22.06 50.21 -27.20
CA GLY A 458 -22.90 50.74 -26.12
C GLY A 458 -24.18 49.99 -25.75
N PRO A 459 -24.70 50.21 -24.52
CA PRO A 459 -25.20 49.14 -23.65
C PRO A 459 -26.70 49.29 -23.29
N ALA A 460 -27.33 48.22 -22.80
CA ALA A 460 -28.53 48.24 -21.93
C ALA A 460 -28.95 46.79 -21.63
N GLN A 461 -28.94 46.34 -20.37
CA GLN A 461 -30.02 46.43 -19.37
C GLN A 461 -31.21 45.47 -19.61
N GLY A 462 -31.74 44.95 -18.50
CA GLY A 462 -33.09 44.38 -18.40
C GLY A 462 -33.09 42.85 -18.37
N GLU A 463 -33.04 42.23 -17.20
CA GLU A 463 -34.22 41.86 -16.39
C GLU A 463 -34.77 40.45 -16.71
N SER A 464 -34.56 39.57 -15.73
CA SER A 464 -35.37 38.42 -15.29
C SER A 464 -36.89 38.70 -15.22
N PRO A 465 -37.78 37.76 -14.83
CA PRO A 465 -37.70 36.30 -14.74
C PRO A 465 -38.97 35.59 -15.32
N SER A 466 -39.01 34.27 -15.18
CA SER A 466 -40.12 33.54 -14.53
C SER A 466 -40.78 32.41 -15.33
N LYS A 467 -40.97 31.31 -14.57
CA LYS A 467 -41.97 30.24 -14.69
C LYS A 467 -41.76 29.27 -15.87
N GLY A 468 -41.72 27.96 -15.69
CA GLY A 468 -42.19 27.12 -14.60
C GLY A 468 -42.80 25.85 -15.22
N GLY A 469 -42.71 24.71 -14.52
CA GLY A 469 -43.54 23.53 -14.78
C GLY A 469 -42.93 22.53 -15.77
N LEU A 470 -42.21 21.53 -15.28
CA LEU A 470 -42.70 20.19 -14.91
C LEU A 470 -42.91 19.23 -16.11
N PHE A 471 -41.94 18.33 -16.18
CA PHE A 471 -41.97 16.94 -16.62
C PHE A 471 -43.31 16.22 -16.40
N SER A 472 -43.77 15.49 -17.42
CA SER A 472 -44.33 14.15 -17.22
C SER A 472 -44.28 13.29 -18.50
N ARG A 473 -44.13 11.97 -18.29
CA ARG A 473 -44.31 10.83 -19.21
C ARG A 473 -43.11 10.56 -20.15
N PHE A 474 -42.59 9.35 -20.26
CA PHE A 474 -43.30 8.09 -20.49
C PHE A 474 -42.54 6.85 -19.97
N PHE A 475 -43.30 5.89 -19.43
CA PHE A 475 -42.97 4.47 -19.30
C PHE A 475 -43.80 3.67 -20.33
N SER A 476 -43.29 2.49 -20.70
CA SER A 476 -43.88 1.35 -21.45
C SER A 476 -43.14 1.13 -22.76
N LYS A 477 -42.58 -0.06 -23.05
CA LYS A 477 -42.84 -1.42 -22.58
C LYS A 477 -41.58 -2.25 -22.70
#